data_AF-A0A0F8ZDC7-F1
#
_entry.id   AF-A0A0F8ZDC7-F1
#
_cell.length_a   1.000
_cell.length_b   1.000
_cell.length_c   1.000
_cell.angle_alpha   90.00
_cell.angle_beta   90.00
_cell.angle_gamma   90.00
#
_symmetry.space_group_name_H-M   'P 1'
#
loop_
_entity.id
_entity.type
_entity.pdbx_description
1 polymer ?
#
loop_
_entity_poly.entity_id
_entity_poly.type
_entity_poly.pdbx_seq_one_letter_code
_entity_poly.pdbx_strand_id
1 'polypeptide(L)'
;NFILNVLLNPPNHLFLLHLDAKNYIDYMDDLIKKLLDFKDIFTSHRHKDKKTRKISFNDLLDFLHKASHQNGGADEIDVDGLSGELADNQPPKSHALNSHSAPTGNIAMSNKKFTGLVDPNANQDSATKKYHDDNLPLVADFGDGSDGVVIISGNTTLTADKYYTNLTINNGVVLNTGGYKIYGTGTLLNNGIIENNGLNATNKNGAVGAPGNTVRGGTDGGNGYELNPTNFGGGGGSGAGTVFISFKIIDNTNGVIRANGGNGRVGSHNQCNANNNGIAGIALSVGRGGNGGAGGTAGGIGGAGGVVTVTKQTFNSFVSGMNVFDYVLNEGIGGGCGGGGGGLGCQQAGTGGGGGGGHVLIYYNSADWGSEVATGGTGGNNGSSGTVTKIEVG
;
A
#
# COMPACT_ATOMS: atom_id res chain seq x y z
N ASN A 1 83.75 -50.54 6.39
CA ASN A 1 82.85 -51.71 6.36
C ASN A 1 81.44 -51.27 6.01
N PHE A 2 81.22 -51.09 4.71
CA PHE A 2 79.93 -51.24 4.04
C PHE A 2 79.74 -52.78 3.87
N ILE A 3 78.60 -53.45 3.87
CA ILE A 3 77.21 -53.26 4.31
C ILE A 3 76.54 -54.64 4.04
N LEU A 4 75.44 -54.96 4.72
CA LEU A 4 74.38 -55.92 4.34
C LEU A 4 74.77 -57.22 3.60
N ASN A 5 74.57 -58.32 4.32
CA ASN A 5 73.98 -59.55 3.77
C ASN A 5 72.66 -59.23 3.06
N VAL A 6 72.42 -59.77 1.86
CA VAL A 6 71.20 -60.53 1.51
C VAL A 6 71.52 -61.49 0.35
N LEU A 7 71.09 -62.75 0.56
CA LEU A 7 71.10 -63.92 -0.31
C LEU A 7 70.36 -63.74 -1.65
N LEU A 8 70.98 -64.27 -2.71
CA LEU A 8 70.49 -65.22 -3.73
C LEU A 8 69.11 -65.03 -4.44
N ASN A 9 69.22 -64.68 -5.74
CA ASN A 9 68.60 -65.32 -6.95
C ASN A 9 67.08 -65.20 -7.25
N PRO A 10 66.64 -65.23 -8.54
CA PRO A 10 66.86 -64.28 -9.65
C PRO A 10 65.51 -64.05 -10.43
N PRO A 11 65.47 -63.65 -11.72
CA PRO A 11 66.39 -62.82 -12.51
C PRO A 11 65.67 -61.56 -13.03
N ASN A 12 66.24 -60.37 -12.90
CA ASN A 12 66.05 -59.27 -13.86
C ASN A 12 67.13 -58.20 -13.63
N HIS A 13 68.11 -58.16 -14.55
CA HIS A 13 69.03 -57.06 -14.87
C HIS A 13 69.36 -56.05 -13.75
N LEU A 14 70.32 -56.42 -12.90
CA LEU A 14 70.96 -55.49 -11.97
C LEU A 14 72.09 -54.74 -12.69
N PHE A 15 71.80 -53.51 -13.12
CA PHE A 15 72.78 -52.53 -13.61
C PHE A 15 73.66 -52.08 -12.42
N LEU A 16 74.77 -52.78 -12.20
CA LEU A 16 75.81 -52.34 -11.27
C LEU A 16 76.56 -51.17 -11.91
N LEU A 17 76.15 -49.95 -11.58
CA LEU A 17 76.96 -48.75 -11.78
C LEU A 17 78.24 -48.90 -10.95
N HIS A 18 79.30 -49.38 -11.61
CA HIS A 18 80.67 -49.23 -11.13
C HIS A 18 80.99 -47.73 -11.12
N LEU A 19 80.63 -47.06 -10.04
CA LEU A 19 81.25 -45.81 -9.67
C LEU A 19 82.69 -46.17 -9.29
N ASP A 20 83.59 -45.98 -10.25
CA ASP A 20 85.03 -46.13 -10.04
C ASP A 20 85.41 -45.27 -8.84
N ALA A 21 85.81 -45.95 -7.75
CA ALA A 21 86.18 -45.30 -6.49
C ALA A 21 87.27 -44.24 -6.72
N LYS A 22 88.06 -44.37 -7.78
CA LYS A 22 89.05 -43.38 -8.18
C LYS A 22 88.43 -42.05 -8.61
N ASN A 23 87.34 -42.07 -9.38
CA ASN A 23 86.66 -40.85 -9.81
C ASN A 23 86.00 -40.11 -8.65
N TYR A 24 85.51 -40.85 -7.64
CA TYR A 24 84.95 -40.25 -6.44
C TYR A 24 86.05 -39.62 -5.56
N ILE A 25 87.19 -40.29 -5.42
CA ILE A 25 88.34 -39.75 -4.68
C ILE A 25 88.91 -38.52 -5.39
N ASP A 26 89.10 -38.57 -6.71
CA ASP A 26 89.62 -37.45 -7.49
C ASP A 26 88.65 -36.24 -7.47
N TYR A 27 87.33 -36.49 -7.51
CA TYR A 27 86.32 -35.44 -7.35
C TYR A 27 86.36 -34.81 -5.95
N MET A 28 86.51 -35.62 -4.90
CA MET A 28 86.62 -35.11 -3.53
C MET A 28 87.95 -34.37 -3.31
N ASP A 29 89.05 -34.79 -3.94
CA ASP A 29 90.35 -34.13 -3.84
C ASP A 29 90.37 -32.77 -4.57
N ASP A 30 89.70 -32.66 -5.73
CA ASP A 30 89.49 -31.39 -6.45
C ASP A 30 88.57 -30.44 -5.67
N LEU A 31 87.49 -30.96 -5.08
CA LEU A 31 86.57 -30.18 -4.24
C LEU A 31 87.30 -29.64 -2.99
N ILE A 32 88.13 -30.46 -2.34
CA ILE A 32 88.94 -30.08 -1.19
C ILE A 32 89.98 -29.02 -1.57
N LYS A 33 90.64 -29.14 -2.73
CA LYS A 33 91.59 -28.13 -3.23
C LYS A 33 90.93 -26.80 -3.54
N LYS A 34 89.76 -26.80 -4.19
CA LYS A 34 88.97 -25.58 -4.44
C LYS A 34 88.50 -24.90 -3.14
N LEU A 35 88.18 -25.68 -2.11
CA LEU A 35 87.87 -25.17 -0.77
C LEU A 35 89.10 -24.63 -0.05
N LEU A 36 90.29 -25.19 -0.28
CA LEU A 36 91.55 -24.74 0.31
C LEU A 36 92.14 -23.51 -0.40
N ASP A 37 91.89 -23.31 -1.69
CA ASP A 37 92.39 -22.14 -2.45
C ASP A 37 91.70 -20.83 -2.03
N PHE A 38 90.49 -20.91 -1.45
CA PHE A 38 89.84 -19.78 -0.78
C PHE A 38 90.63 -19.24 0.43
N LYS A 39 91.61 -20.02 0.93
CA LYS A 39 92.46 -19.64 2.07
C LYS A 39 93.57 -18.67 1.69
N ASP A 40 93.98 -18.62 0.43
CA ASP A 40 95.06 -17.74 -0.04
C ASP A 40 94.60 -16.33 -0.46
N ILE A 41 93.29 -16.11 -0.61
CA ILE A 41 92.73 -14.76 -0.82
C ILE A 41 92.89 -13.88 0.44
N PHE A 42 93.07 -14.47 1.62
CA PHE A 42 93.23 -13.74 2.88
C PHE A 42 94.69 -13.48 3.31
N THR A 43 95.69 -13.93 2.55
CA THR A 43 97.12 -13.82 2.91
C THR A 43 97.86 -12.62 2.29
N SER A 44 97.22 -11.78 1.46
CA SER A 44 97.93 -10.67 0.79
C SER A 44 97.97 -9.33 1.53
N HIS A 45 97.36 -9.22 2.72
CA HIS A 45 97.55 -8.04 3.60
C HIS A 45 98.24 -8.45 4.91
N ARG A 46 99.58 -8.49 4.88
CA ARG A 46 100.45 -8.69 6.04
C ARG A 46 100.27 -7.56 7.06
N HIS A 47 99.41 -7.74 8.05
CA HIS A 47 99.54 -7.05 9.32
C HIS A 47 100.65 -7.74 10.15
N LYS A 48 101.57 -6.93 10.69
CA LYS A 48 102.80 -7.38 11.36
C LYS A 48 102.60 -8.05 12.72
N ASP A 49 101.37 -8.10 13.23
CA ASP A 49 101.04 -8.75 14.51
C ASP A 49 100.26 -10.04 14.29
N LYS A 50 100.99 -11.16 14.41
CA LYS A 50 100.47 -12.52 14.26
C LYS A 50 99.50 -12.88 15.40
N LYS A 51 98.21 -12.57 15.21
CA LYS A 51 97.11 -13.38 15.73
C LYS A 51 96.41 -14.01 14.54
N THR A 52 96.69 -15.29 14.28
CA THR A 52 95.92 -16.11 13.34
C THR A 52 94.49 -16.22 13.86
N ARG A 53 93.57 -15.37 13.39
CA ARG A 53 92.13 -15.62 13.56
C ARG A 53 91.81 -16.86 12.72
N LYS A 54 91.62 -18.00 13.38
CA LYS A 54 90.95 -19.14 12.75
C LYS A 54 89.51 -18.69 12.52
N ILE A 55 89.14 -18.44 11.27
CA ILE A 55 87.73 -18.29 10.90
C ILE A 55 87.10 -19.66 11.18
N SER A 56 86.25 -19.74 12.20
CA SER A 56 85.55 -20.97 12.57
C SER A 56 84.38 -21.20 11.61
N PHE A 57 83.86 -22.43 11.52
CA PHE A 57 82.66 -22.70 10.71
C PHE A 57 81.45 -21.87 11.16
N ASN A 58 81.42 -21.44 12.44
CA ASN A 58 80.38 -20.54 12.96
C ASN A 58 80.51 -19.11 12.40
N ASP A 59 81.72 -18.68 12.05
CA ASP A 59 81.95 -17.34 11.47
C ASP A 59 81.45 -17.28 10.01
N LEU A 60 81.31 -18.45 9.35
CA LEU A 60 80.71 -18.57 8.01
C LEU A 60 79.17 -18.60 8.07
N LEU A 61 78.59 -19.06 9.19
CA LEU A 61 77.15 -19.09 9.40
C LEU A 61 76.56 -17.68 9.64
N ASP A 62 77.37 -16.75 10.16
CA ASP A 62 76.99 -15.33 10.34
C ASP A 62 76.86 -14.55 9.02
N PHE A 63 77.24 -15.13 7.88
CA PHE A 63 77.03 -14.54 6.54
C PHE A 63 75.72 -14.99 5.87
N LEU A 64 74.96 -15.90 6.50
CA LEU A 64 73.53 -16.03 6.20
C LEU A 64 72.86 -14.81 6.82
N HIS A 65 72.16 -13.99 6.02
CA HIS A 65 71.25 -12.97 6.53
C HIS A 65 70.45 -13.60 7.67
N LYS A 66 70.60 -13.06 8.88
CA LYS A 66 69.91 -13.57 10.06
C LYS A 66 68.45 -13.78 9.70
N ALA A 67 67.95 -14.99 9.96
CA ALA A 67 66.66 -15.44 9.47
C ALA A 67 65.46 -14.64 10.00
N SER A 68 65.69 -13.71 10.93
CA SER A 68 64.67 -12.83 11.48
C SER A 68 65.28 -11.53 11.98
N HIS A 69 64.84 -10.42 11.40
CA HIS A 69 64.99 -9.06 11.93
C HIS A 69 64.17 -8.94 13.22
N GLN A 70 64.74 -9.39 14.34
CA GLN A 70 64.08 -9.33 15.64
C GLN A 70 64.12 -7.91 16.20
N ASN A 71 63.05 -7.47 16.87
CA ASN A 71 62.98 -6.15 17.50
C ASN A 71 64.11 -5.98 18.53
N GLY A 72 64.90 -4.93 18.42
CA GLY A 72 66.14 -4.68 19.16
C GLY A 72 67.37 -5.45 18.67
N GLY A 73 67.28 -6.14 17.53
CA GLY A 73 68.37 -6.88 16.91
C GLY A 73 69.34 -5.99 16.13
N ALA A 74 70.60 -6.42 16.00
CA ALA A 74 71.60 -5.70 15.20
C ALA A 74 71.26 -5.63 13.70
N ASP A 75 70.29 -6.44 13.26
CA ASP A 75 69.75 -6.48 11.91
C ASP A 75 68.37 -5.84 11.81
N GLU A 76 67.82 -5.22 12.86
CA GLU A 76 66.51 -4.57 12.81
C GLU A 76 66.45 -3.51 11.68
N ILE A 77 65.40 -3.56 10.86
CA ILE A 77 65.14 -2.52 9.85
C ILE A 77 64.62 -1.30 10.59
N ASP A 78 65.55 -0.42 10.95
CA ASP A 78 65.23 0.89 11.51
C ASP A 78 64.60 1.76 10.41
N VAL A 79 63.35 2.14 10.63
CA VAL A 79 62.63 3.08 9.77
C VAL A 79 62.63 4.50 10.35
N ASP A 80 63.30 4.73 11.49
CA ASP A 80 63.55 6.06 12.02
C ASP A 80 64.34 6.87 10.99
N GLY A 81 63.71 7.95 10.49
CA GLY A 81 64.30 8.81 9.47
C GLY A 81 63.87 8.51 8.03
N LEU A 82 63.12 7.43 7.77
CA LEU A 82 62.33 7.35 6.54
C LEU A 82 61.17 8.34 6.65
N SER A 83 61.28 9.50 6.00
CA SER A 83 60.20 10.48 5.97
C SER A 83 58.97 9.87 5.29
N GLY A 84 57.93 9.52 6.06
CA GLY A 84 56.71 8.90 5.58
C GLY A 84 55.86 8.25 6.68
N GLU A 85 54.66 7.81 6.29
CA GLU A 85 53.54 7.30 7.11
C GLU A 85 53.80 5.99 7.91
N LEU A 86 55.05 5.60 8.15
CA LEU A 86 55.36 4.33 8.83
C LEU A 86 55.67 4.49 10.33
N ALA A 87 56.18 5.65 10.76
CA ALA A 87 56.50 5.90 12.17
C ALA A 87 55.28 6.42 12.98
N ASP A 88 54.32 7.05 12.32
CA ASP A 88 53.16 7.67 12.98
C ASP A 88 51.92 6.75 13.00
N ASN A 89 51.07 6.92 14.02
CA ASN A 89 49.73 6.34 14.01
C ASN A 89 49.03 6.71 12.70
N GLN A 90 48.49 5.71 12.01
CA GLN A 90 47.80 5.87 10.73
C GLN A 90 46.29 5.99 10.97
N PRO A 91 45.76 7.17 11.36
CA PRO A 91 44.32 7.32 11.55
C PRO A 91 43.63 7.08 10.19
N PRO A 92 42.49 6.38 10.18
CA PRO A 92 41.70 6.23 8.96
C PRO A 92 41.45 7.61 8.33
N LYS A 93 41.91 7.78 7.09
CA LYS A 93 41.65 9.00 6.32
C LYS A 93 40.16 9.05 5.99
N SER A 94 39.58 10.24 6.01
CA SER A 94 38.21 10.43 5.53
C SER A 94 38.17 10.12 4.04
N HIS A 95 37.35 9.15 3.63
CA HIS A 95 37.12 8.84 2.23
C HIS A 95 35.83 9.50 1.77
N ALA A 96 35.92 10.30 0.70
CA ALA A 96 34.74 10.91 0.09
C ALA A 96 34.06 9.91 -0.84
N LEU A 97 32.75 9.72 -0.67
CA LEU A 97 31.97 8.79 -1.50
C LEU A 97 31.84 9.25 -2.96
N ASN A 98 32.07 10.54 -3.24
CA ASN A 98 31.98 11.12 -4.59
C ASN A 98 33.09 10.68 -5.55
N SER A 99 34.13 9.99 -5.04
CA SER A 99 35.29 9.55 -5.83
C SER A 99 35.23 8.06 -6.18
N HIS A 100 34.16 7.36 -5.78
CA HIS A 100 33.93 5.97 -6.15
C HIS A 100 33.15 5.89 -7.47
N SER A 101 33.47 4.90 -8.29
CA SER A 101 32.60 4.53 -9.42
C SER A 101 31.20 4.18 -8.93
N ALA A 102 30.19 4.44 -9.77
CA ALA A 102 28.82 4.11 -9.43
C ALA A 102 28.68 2.63 -9.03
N PRO A 103 27.93 2.33 -7.95
CA PRO A 103 27.67 0.95 -7.56
C PRO A 103 26.90 0.25 -8.70
N THR A 104 27.46 -0.84 -9.22
CA THR A 104 26.79 -1.67 -10.25
C THR A 104 25.94 -2.79 -9.64
N GLY A 105 25.89 -2.87 -8.30
CA GLY A 105 25.09 -3.83 -7.55
C GLY A 105 24.55 -3.23 -6.25
N ASN A 106 23.79 -4.04 -5.50
CA ASN A 106 23.15 -3.62 -4.25
C ASN A 106 24.20 -3.21 -3.20
N ILE A 107 23.98 -2.07 -2.54
CA ILE A 107 24.78 -1.65 -1.38
C ILE A 107 24.15 -2.27 -0.13
N ALA A 108 24.77 -3.30 0.42
CA ALA A 108 24.34 -3.89 1.69
C ALA A 108 24.83 -3.04 2.87
N MET A 109 23.92 -2.48 3.68
CA MET A 109 24.26 -1.68 4.86
C MET A 109 23.90 -2.34 6.20
N SER A 110 23.43 -3.58 6.17
CA SER A 110 22.98 -4.32 7.35
C SER A 110 22.03 -3.48 8.22
N ASN A 111 22.27 -3.39 9.53
CA ASN A 111 21.43 -2.64 10.48
C ASN A 111 21.88 -1.17 10.66
N LYS A 112 22.63 -0.60 9.70
CA LYS A 112 23.11 0.78 9.79
C LYS A 112 22.06 1.75 9.25
N LYS A 113 21.97 2.94 9.87
CA LYS A 113 21.07 4.02 9.45
C LYS A 113 21.82 4.98 8.53
N PHE A 114 21.15 5.48 7.49
CA PHE A 114 21.54 6.74 6.86
C PHE A 114 21.18 7.89 7.80
N THR A 115 22.17 8.70 8.18
CA THR A 115 21.96 9.88 9.03
C THR A 115 22.33 11.13 8.24
N GLY A 116 21.70 12.27 8.54
CA GLY A 116 21.94 13.52 7.82
C GLY A 116 21.31 13.63 6.43
N LEU A 117 20.34 12.77 6.10
CA LEU A 117 19.48 13.01 4.94
C LEU A 117 18.64 14.27 5.19
N VAL A 118 18.71 15.22 4.26
CA VAL A 118 17.85 16.42 4.25
C VAL A 118 16.50 16.10 3.62
N ASP A 119 15.52 16.99 3.80
CA ASP A 119 14.24 16.86 3.09
C ASP A 119 14.47 16.92 1.56
N PRO A 120 13.88 16.00 0.78
CA PRO A 120 14.06 15.94 -0.65
C PRO A 120 13.51 17.20 -1.33
N ASN A 121 14.27 17.76 -2.27
CA ASN A 121 13.86 18.90 -3.10
C ASN A 121 13.62 18.49 -4.57
N ALA A 122 14.10 17.31 -4.98
CA ALA A 122 13.92 16.74 -6.30
C ALA A 122 13.36 15.31 -6.22
N ASN A 123 12.76 14.84 -7.32
CA ASN A 123 12.17 13.50 -7.40
C ASN A 123 13.19 12.36 -7.24
N GLN A 124 14.48 12.63 -7.46
CA GLN A 124 15.57 11.66 -7.35
C GLN A 124 16.17 11.59 -5.93
N ASP A 125 15.82 12.52 -5.05
CA ASP A 125 16.36 12.56 -3.71
C ASP A 125 15.80 11.40 -2.89
N SER A 126 16.64 10.85 -2.00
CA SER A 126 16.16 9.92 -0.98
C SER A 126 15.40 10.69 0.09
N ALA A 127 14.21 10.20 0.45
CA ALA A 127 13.43 10.79 1.53
C ALA A 127 13.63 10.03 2.84
N THR A 128 13.59 10.75 3.96
CA THR A 128 13.42 10.10 5.26
C THR A 128 12.02 9.49 5.37
N LYS A 129 11.85 8.45 6.19
CA LYS A 129 10.51 7.93 6.49
C LYS A 129 9.59 9.05 7.02
N LYS A 130 10.12 9.93 7.86
CA LYS A 130 9.37 11.07 8.40
C LYS A 130 8.86 11.98 7.29
N TYR A 131 9.71 12.36 6.34
CA TYR A 131 9.28 13.17 5.20
C TYR A 131 8.17 12.47 4.40
N HIS A 132 8.30 11.17 4.14
CA HIS A 132 7.23 10.43 3.47
C HIS A 132 5.96 10.40 4.32
N ASP A 133 6.03 10.06 5.60
CA ASP A 133 4.85 9.98 6.47
C ASP A 133 4.14 11.34 6.59
N ASP A 134 4.90 12.44 6.71
CA ASP A 134 4.36 13.79 6.84
C ASP A 134 3.79 14.33 5.51
N ASN A 135 4.40 13.98 4.38
CA ASN A 135 4.03 14.51 3.06
C ASN A 135 3.21 13.54 2.20
N LEU A 136 2.92 12.34 2.68
CA LEU A 136 1.90 11.50 2.06
C LEU A 136 0.56 12.21 2.29
N PRO A 137 -0.18 12.57 1.23
CA PRO A 137 -1.47 13.22 1.32
C PRO A 137 -2.55 12.20 1.78
N LEU A 138 -2.36 11.67 2.98
CA LEU A 138 -3.39 10.96 3.75
C LEU A 138 -4.11 11.91 4.70
N VAL A 139 -4.02 13.20 4.41
CA VAL A 139 -4.95 14.15 4.99
C VAL A 139 -6.26 13.87 4.28
N ALA A 140 -7.18 13.16 4.93
CA ALA A 140 -8.58 13.32 4.59
C ALA A 140 -8.80 14.83 4.53
N ASP A 141 -9.09 15.33 3.34
CA ASP A 141 -9.23 16.76 3.14
C ASP A 141 -10.40 17.19 4.03
N PHE A 142 -10.07 17.82 5.16
CA PHE A 142 -11.03 18.39 6.09
C PHE A 142 -11.45 19.79 5.63
N GLY A 143 -11.05 20.19 4.43
CA GLY A 143 -11.26 21.51 3.89
C GLY A 143 -10.31 22.55 4.46
N ASP A 144 -10.53 23.79 4.05
CA ASP A 144 -9.75 24.96 4.48
C ASP A 144 -10.46 25.82 5.55
N GLY A 145 -11.74 25.54 5.82
CA GLY A 145 -12.55 26.30 6.77
C GLY A 145 -13.01 27.67 6.26
N SER A 146 -12.94 27.94 4.95
CA SER A 146 -13.26 29.24 4.32
C SER A 146 -14.69 29.74 4.51
N ASP A 147 -15.68 28.87 4.77
CA ASP A 147 -17.05 29.26 5.12
C ASP A 147 -17.20 29.63 6.61
N GLY A 148 -16.14 29.54 7.43
CA GLY A 148 -16.12 30.00 8.82
C GLY A 148 -16.97 29.16 9.79
N VAL A 149 -17.32 29.75 10.94
CA VAL A 149 -18.19 29.11 11.94
C VAL A 149 -19.64 29.38 11.60
N VAL A 150 -20.43 28.33 11.35
CA VAL A 150 -21.82 28.44 10.91
C VAL A 150 -22.77 27.67 11.82
N ILE A 151 -23.88 28.32 12.15
CA ILE A 151 -25.02 27.71 12.85
C ILE A 151 -26.20 27.70 11.90
N ILE A 152 -26.71 26.50 11.58
CA ILE A 152 -27.90 26.32 10.77
C ILE A 152 -29.10 26.17 11.70
N SER A 153 -29.86 27.25 11.84
CA SER A 153 -31.04 27.35 12.70
C SER A 153 -32.37 27.15 11.97
N GLY A 154 -32.35 26.99 10.64
CA GLY A 154 -33.53 26.76 9.81
C GLY A 154 -33.20 25.82 8.65
N ASN A 155 -34.23 25.17 8.10
CA ASN A 155 -34.04 24.20 7.03
C ASN A 155 -33.28 24.81 5.86
N THR A 156 -32.20 24.15 5.46
CA THR A 156 -31.25 24.68 4.49
C THR A 156 -30.92 23.61 3.46
N THR A 157 -30.87 24.00 2.19
CA THR A 157 -30.37 23.16 1.10
C THR A 157 -29.07 23.77 0.59
N LEU A 158 -27.99 22.98 0.52
CA LEU A 158 -26.74 23.45 -0.05
C LEU A 158 -26.84 23.56 -1.57
N THR A 159 -26.12 24.53 -2.13
CA THR A 159 -26.03 24.78 -3.58
C THR A 159 -24.58 24.75 -4.08
N ALA A 160 -23.64 24.40 -3.22
CA ALA A 160 -22.21 24.26 -3.49
C ALA A 160 -21.57 23.42 -2.37
N ASP A 161 -20.37 22.89 -2.63
CA ASP A 161 -19.52 22.31 -1.57
C ASP A 161 -19.23 23.37 -0.50
N LYS A 162 -19.13 22.93 0.76
CA LYS A 162 -18.95 23.81 1.91
C LYS A 162 -17.78 23.39 2.76
N TYR A 163 -17.04 24.38 3.27
CA TYR A 163 -15.77 24.27 3.98
C TYR A 163 -15.83 25.03 5.30
N TYR A 164 -16.44 24.44 6.32
CA TYR A 164 -16.67 25.12 7.60
C TYR A 164 -15.46 25.05 8.52
N THR A 165 -15.26 26.07 9.36
CA THR A 165 -14.41 25.91 10.54
C THR A 165 -15.13 25.03 11.57
N ASN A 166 -16.36 25.40 11.94
CA ASN A 166 -17.28 24.61 12.76
C ASN A 166 -18.68 24.68 12.16
N LEU A 167 -19.43 23.59 12.23
CA LEU A 167 -20.82 23.53 11.79
C LEU A 167 -21.71 23.06 12.94
N THR A 168 -22.73 23.83 13.28
CA THR A 168 -23.77 23.41 14.22
C THR A 168 -25.11 23.32 13.50
N ILE A 169 -25.79 22.18 13.61
CA ILE A 169 -27.16 21.99 13.14
C ILE A 169 -28.06 21.92 14.36
N ASN A 170 -29.02 22.84 14.47
CA ASN A 170 -29.92 22.87 15.62
C ASN A 170 -30.95 21.73 15.60
N ASN A 171 -31.50 21.42 16.76
CA ASN A 171 -32.57 20.42 16.88
C ASN A 171 -33.80 20.80 16.04
N GLY A 172 -34.40 19.82 15.37
CA GLY A 172 -35.54 20.00 14.47
C GLY A 172 -35.20 20.64 13.11
N VAL A 173 -33.93 20.94 12.84
CA VAL A 173 -33.49 21.51 11.56
C VAL A 173 -33.03 20.42 10.61
N VAL A 174 -33.37 20.56 9.34
CA VAL A 174 -32.89 19.71 8.24
C VAL A 174 -31.88 20.46 7.38
N LEU A 175 -30.65 19.96 7.31
CA LEU A 175 -29.67 20.31 6.30
C LEU A 175 -29.73 19.29 5.15
N ASN A 176 -30.33 19.67 4.04
CA ASN A 176 -30.26 18.90 2.81
C ASN A 176 -28.94 19.23 2.10
N THR A 177 -28.08 18.24 1.90
CA THR A 177 -26.77 18.48 1.28
C THR A 177 -26.89 18.83 -0.19
N GLY A 178 -28.04 18.58 -0.83
CA GLY A 178 -28.22 18.74 -2.27
C GLY A 178 -27.22 17.91 -3.08
N GLY A 179 -26.57 16.92 -2.43
CA GLY A 179 -25.44 16.12 -2.89
C GLY A 179 -24.11 16.84 -3.06
N TYR A 180 -23.96 18.01 -2.46
CA TYR A 180 -22.68 18.67 -2.23
C TYR A 180 -21.95 18.08 -1.02
N LYS A 181 -20.63 18.25 -1.00
CA LYS A 181 -19.75 17.78 0.07
C LYS A 181 -19.71 18.79 1.21
N ILE A 182 -19.61 18.26 2.42
CA ILE A 182 -19.41 19.07 3.62
C ILE A 182 -18.04 18.74 4.20
N TYR A 183 -17.18 19.75 4.23
CA TYR A 183 -15.85 19.72 4.82
C TYR A 183 -15.84 20.58 6.08
N GLY A 184 -15.04 20.21 7.08
CA GLY A 184 -14.67 21.16 8.11
C GLY A 184 -13.46 20.81 8.97
N THR A 185 -12.70 21.85 9.30
CA THR A 185 -11.40 21.75 10.00
C THR A 185 -11.55 21.53 11.50
N GLY A 186 -12.70 21.87 12.07
CA GLY A 186 -13.02 21.75 13.49
C GLY A 186 -14.13 20.72 13.75
N THR A 187 -15.22 21.18 14.38
CA THR A 187 -16.28 20.32 14.91
C THR A 187 -17.58 20.44 14.12
N LEU A 188 -18.15 19.29 13.76
CA LEU A 188 -19.56 19.17 13.39
C LEU A 188 -20.37 18.79 14.64
N LEU A 189 -21.24 19.69 15.11
CA LEU A 189 -22.24 19.40 16.13
C LEU A 189 -23.61 19.22 15.45
N ASN A 190 -24.05 17.99 15.28
CA ASN A 190 -25.33 17.67 14.66
C ASN A 190 -26.38 17.31 15.72
N ASN A 191 -27.30 18.23 16.00
CA ASN A 191 -28.50 17.96 16.79
C ASN A 191 -29.77 17.80 15.92
N GLY A 192 -29.62 17.96 14.60
CA GLY A 192 -30.72 17.92 13.63
C GLY A 192 -30.62 16.74 12.67
N ILE A 193 -31.03 16.96 11.42
CA ILE A 193 -30.97 15.96 10.35
C ILE A 193 -30.06 16.49 9.24
N ILE A 194 -29.04 15.71 8.86
CA ILE A 194 -28.27 15.92 7.63
C ILE A 194 -28.71 14.87 6.63
N GLU A 195 -29.17 15.28 5.44
CA GLU A 195 -29.70 14.31 4.48
C GLU A 195 -29.47 14.61 3.01
N ASN A 196 -29.58 13.56 2.21
CA ASN A 196 -29.67 13.63 0.75
C ASN A 196 -30.61 12.53 0.23
N ASN A 197 -31.85 12.55 0.71
CA ASN A 197 -32.85 11.52 0.39
C ASN A 197 -33.32 11.64 -1.07
N GLY A 198 -33.72 10.50 -1.63
CA GLY A 198 -34.44 10.43 -2.89
C GLY A 198 -35.86 10.99 -2.76
N LEU A 199 -36.39 11.48 -3.87
CA LEU A 199 -37.75 11.98 -3.95
C LEU A 199 -38.74 10.82 -4.08
N ASN A 200 -39.91 10.98 -3.49
CA ASN A 200 -41.02 10.04 -3.66
C ASN A 200 -41.68 10.22 -5.03
N ALA A 201 -42.16 9.13 -5.61
CA ALA A 201 -42.90 9.19 -6.88
C ALA A 201 -44.19 10.01 -6.74
N THR A 202 -44.57 10.71 -7.82
CA THR A 202 -45.83 11.44 -7.89
C THR A 202 -46.70 10.88 -9.01
N ASN A 203 -47.81 10.24 -8.62
CA ASN A 203 -48.73 9.54 -9.53
C ASN A 203 -48.00 8.51 -10.42
N LYS A 204 -48.11 8.68 -11.74
CA LYS A 204 -47.42 7.87 -12.76
C LYS A 204 -45.99 8.34 -13.04
N ASN A 205 -45.63 9.56 -12.64
CA ASN A 205 -44.29 10.08 -12.92
C ASN A 205 -43.34 9.51 -11.88
N GLY A 206 -42.26 8.90 -12.36
CA GLY A 206 -41.13 8.56 -11.54
C GLY A 206 -40.58 9.82 -10.87
N ALA A 207 -40.06 9.66 -9.66
CA ALA A 207 -39.47 10.80 -8.98
C ALA A 207 -38.17 11.22 -9.67
N VAL A 208 -37.91 12.52 -9.75
CA VAL A 208 -36.66 13.03 -10.29
C VAL A 208 -35.53 12.65 -9.34
N GLY A 209 -34.44 12.14 -9.91
CA GLY A 209 -33.20 11.81 -9.24
C GLY A 209 -32.53 13.03 -8.62
N ALA A 210 -31.50 12.78 -7.82
CA ALA A 210 -30.70 13.89 -7.31
C ALA A 210 -29.97 14.58 -8.49
N PRO A 211 -29.76 15.90 -8.44
CA PRO A 211 -29.15 16.64 -9.54
C PRO A 211 -27.84 16.01 -10.04
N GLY A 212 -27.67 15.93 -11.37
CA GLY A 212 -26.41 15.54 -11.99
C GLY A 212 -25.36 16.60 -11.72
N ASN A 213 -24.42 16.30 -10.81
CA ASN A 213 -23.25 17.07 -10.32
C ASN A 213 -22.99 16.81 -8.83
N THR A 214 -23.85 16.03 -8.20
CA THR A 214 -23.66 15.51 -6.85
C THR A 214 -22.63 14.37 -6.84
N VAL A 215 -22.13 13.98 -5.66
CA VAL A 215 -21.14 12.88 -5.47
C VAL A 215 -21.74 11.49 -5.77
N ARG A 216 -22.34 11.33 -6.95
CA ARG A 216 -23.32 10.32 -7.40
C ARG A 216 -24.76 10.71 -7.04
N GLY A 217 -25.43 11.32 -8.01
CA GLY A 217 -26.86 11.58 -7.93
C GLY A 217 -27.65 10.28 -8.04
N GLY A 218 -28.65 10.12 -7.19
CA GLY A 218 -29.62 9.04 -7.35
C GLY A 218 -30.29 9.13 -8.72
N THR A 219 -30.54 7.99 -9.34
CA THR A 219 -31.23 7.92 -10.64
C THR A 219 -32.69 8.32 -10.53
N ASP A 220 -33.25 8.83 -11.63
CA ASP A 220 -34.70 9.03 -11.76
C ASP A 220 -35.43 7.71 -11.51
N GLY A 221 -36.57 7.79 -10.83
CA GLY A 221 -37.51 6.68 -10.76
C GLY A 221 -38.12 6.40 -12.13
N GLY A 222 -38.46 5.14 -12.40
CA GLY A 222 -39.18 4.79 -13.62
C GLY A 222 -40.60 5.37 -13.64
N ASN A 223 -41.05 5.88 -14.78
CA ASN A 223 -42.46 6.21 -14.96
C ASN A 223 -43.32 4.94 -14.91
N GLY A 224 -44.47 5.05 -14.26
CA GLY A 224 -45.52 4.05 -14.31
C GLY A 224 -46.19 4.04 -15.69
N TYR A 225 -46.66 2.86 -16.10
CA TYR A 225 -47.35 2.70 -17.38
C TYR A 225 -48.76 3.30 -17.32
N GLU A 226 -49.14 4.07 -18.34
CA GLU A 226 -50.47 4.65 -18.48
C GLU A 226 -51.28 3.85 -19.51
N LEU A 227 -52.28 3.10 -19.05
CA LEU A 227 -53.25 2.44 -19.92
C LEU A 227 -54.35 3.41 -20.37
N ASN A 228 -54.82 4.23 -19.44
CA ASN A 228 -55.90 5.22 -19.60
C ASN A 228 -55.77 6.27 -18.49
N PRO A 229 -56.20 7.54 -18.69
CA PRO A 229 -56.21 8.58 -17.65
C PRO A 229 -56.72 8.16 -16.25
N THR A 230 -57.57 7.14 -16.11
CA THR A 230 -58.02 6.64 -14.79
C THR A 230 -57.28 5.41 -14.26
N ASN A 231 -56.48 4.73 -15.09
CA ASN A 231 -55.78 3.48 -14.76
C ASN A 231 -54.30 3.59 -15.14
N PHE A 232 -53.45 3.76 -14.13
CA PHE A 232 -52.00 3.90 -14.30
C PHE A 232 -51.24 3.08 -13.26
N GLY A 233 -50.12 2.51 -13.67
CA GLY A 233 -49.09 2.02 -12.77
C GLY A 233 -48.51 3.17 -11.95
N GLY A 234 -48.13 2.91 -10.70
CA GLY A 234 -47.43 3.91 -9.89
C GLY A 234 -46.02 4.15 -10.41
N GLY A 235 -45.58 5.40 -10.40
CA GLY A 235 -44.19 5.75 -10.64
C GLY A 235 -43.26 5.16 -9.58
N GLY A 236 -42.01 4.90 -9.95
CA GLY A 236 -40.94 4.51 -9.03
C GLY A 236 -40.37 5.70 -8.27
N GLY A 237 -39.93 5.47 -7.04
CA GLY A 237 -39.17 6.47 -6.28
C GLY A 237 -37.77 6.66 -6.86
N SER A 238 -37.16 7.82 -6.64
CA SER A 238 -35.79 8.04 -7.12
C SER A 238 -34.79 7.32 -6.22
N GLY A 239 -33.59 7.04 -6.75
CA GLY A 239 -32.46 6.69 -5.88
C GLY A 239 -32.17 7.82 -4.88
N ALA A 240 -31.67 7.48 -3.70
CA ALA A 240 -31.04 8.50 -2.85
C ALA A 240 -29.69 8.94 -3.41
N GLY A 241 -29.26 10.13 -3.02
CA GLY A 241 -27.91 10.58 -3.29
C GLY A 241 -26.91 10.11 -2.24
N THR A 242 -25.73 10.71 -2.28
CA THR A 242 -24.67 10.52 -1.28
C THR A 242 -24.68 11.67 -0.27
N VAL A 243 -24.55 11.35 1.02
CA VAL A 243 -24.13 12.31 2.05
C VAL A 243 -22.64 12.13 2.29
N PHE A 244 -21.85 13.14 1.95
CA PHE A 244 -20.41 13.17 2.16
C PHE A 244 -20.06 14.18 3.25
N ILE A 245 -19.41 13.71 4.33
CA ILE A 245 -18.98 14.55 5.45
C ILE A 245 -17.51 14.25 5.75
N SER A 246 -16.69 15.29 5.84
CA SER A 246 -15.30 15.20 6.28
C SER A 246 -15.04 16.25 7.35
N PHE A 247 -14.99 15.84 8.61
CA PHE A 247 -14.75 16.73 9.75
C PHE A 247 -13.75 16.15 10.71
N LYS A 248 -12.88 16.97 11.27
CA LYS A 248 -11.92 16.49 12.28
C LYS A 248 -12.63 15.86 13.49
N ILE A 249 -13.66 16.53 14.00
CA ILE A 249 -14.46 16.05 15.14
C ILE A 249 -15.94 16.03 14.75
N ILE A 250 -16.63 14.93 15.02
CA ILE A 250 -18.08 14.82 14.79
C ILE A 250 -18.79 14.47 16.08
N ASP A 251 -19.70 15.32 16.53
CA ASP A 251 -20.70 14.99 17.55
C ASP A 251 -22.06 14.86 16.85
N ASN A 252 -22.48 13.61 16.62
CA ASN A 252 -23.78 13.26 16.06
C ASN A 252 -24.70 12.64 17.14
N THR A 253 -24.43 12.82 18.43
CA THR A 253 -25.11 12.10 19.53
C THR A 253 -26.63 12.27 19.49
N ASN A 254 -27.10 13.47 19.16
CA ASN A 254 -28.52 13.83 19.11
C ASN A 254 -29.06 13.94 17.67
N GLY A 255 -28.21 13.71 16.68
CA GLY A 255 -28.52 13.95 15.28
C GLY A 255 -28.85 12.69 14.49
N VAL A 256 -29.32 12.92 13.27
CA VAL A 256 -29.48 11.87 12.26
C VAL A 256 -28.70 12.26 11.00
N ILE A 257 -27.93 11.33 10.46
CA ILE A 257 -27.31 11.47 9.13
C ILE A 257 -27.90 10.39 8.23
N ARG A 258 -28.53 10.78 7.11
CA ARG A 258 -29.25 9.82 6.26
C ARG A 258 -29.25 10.07 4.76
N ALA A 259 -29.30 8.97 4.01
CA ALA A 259 -29.39 9.00 2.55
C ALA A 259 -30.40 7.94 2.09
N ASN A 260 -31.68 8.21 2.27
CA ASN A 260 -32.75 7.25 2.05
C ASN A 260 -33.34 7.34 0.65
N GLY A 261 -33.51 6.20 -0.02
CA GLY A 261 -34.17 6.14 -1.32
C GLY A 261 -35.61 6.64 -1.27
N GLY A 262 -36.10 7.13 -2.41
CA GLY A 262 -37.47 7.56 -2.57
C GLY A 262 -38.46 6.39 -2.59
N ASN A 263 -39.65 6.60 -2.06
CA ASN A 263 -40.72 5.61 -2.11
C ASN A 263 -41.42 5.63 -3.48
N GLY A 264 -41.64 4.43 -4.03
CA GLY A 264 -42.55 4.25 -5.16
C GLY A 264 -44.01 4.47 -4.75
N ARG A 265 -44.88 4.73 -5.72
CA ARG A 265 -46.33 4.81 -5.49
C ARG A 265 -47.03 3.51 -5.87
N VAL A 266 -48.16 3.27 -5.22
CA VAL A 266 -49.13 2.25 -5.65
C VAL A 266 -49.94 2.82 -6.81
N GLY A 267 -50.10 2.05 -7.88
CA GLY A 267 -50.97 2.43 -9.00
C GLY A 267 -52.44 2.48 -8.59
N SER A 268 -53.22 3.38 -9.20
CA SER A 268 -54.66 3.47 -8.96
C SER A 268 -55.41 2.61 -9.98
N HIS A 269 -56.17 1.62 -9.49
CA HIS A 269 -57.06 0.81 -10.31
C HIS A 269 -58.51 1.07 -9.88
N ASN A 270 -59.15 2.06 -10.51
CA ASN A 270 -60.51 2.48 -10.14
C ASN A 270 -61.62 1.68 -10.85
N GLN A 271 -61.27 0.59 -11.56
CA GLN A 271 -62.20 -0.14 -12.43
C GLN A 271 -62.38 -1.61 -12.09
N CYS A 272 -61.79 -2.10 -11.00
CA CYS A 272 -62.24 -3.35 -10.38
C CYS A 272 -63.52 -3.07 -9.57
N ASN A 273 -64.53 -2.52 -10.23
CA ASN A 273 -65.86 -2.35 -9.67
C ASN A 273 -66.36 -3.73 -9.29
N ALA A 274 -66.57 -3.94 -8.00
CA ALA A 274 -66.93 -5.19 -7.34
C ALA A 274 -68.36 -5.67 -7.67
N ASN A 275 -68.75 -5.59 -8.94
CA ASN A 275 -70.02 -6.09 -9.45
C ASN A 275 -69.96 -7.57 -9.86
N ASN A 276 -68.91 -8.30 -9.48
CA ASN A 276 -68.91 -9.77 -9.57
C ASN A 276 -69.43 -10.36 -8.26
N ASN A 277 -70.72 -10.14 -8.00
CA ASN A 277 -71.50 -11.01 -7.13
C ASN A 277 -71.63 -12.37 -7.83
N GLY A 278 -70.86 -13.36 -7.36
CA GLY A 278 -70.75 -14.69 -7.96
C GLY A 278 -69.69 -14.68 -9.06
N ILE A 279 -68.58 -15.38 -8.94
CA ILE A 279 -68.48 -16.82 -8.69
C ILE A 279 -67.12 -17.05 -8.01
N ALA A 280 -67.12 -17.79 -6.89
CA ALA A 280 -65.91 -18.46 -6.41
C ALA A 280 -65.52 -19.53 -7.44
N GLY A 281 -64.76 -19.12 -8.46
CA GLY A 281 -64.46 -19.97 -9.60
C GLY A 281 -63.10 -19.63 -10.18
N ILE A 282 -62.17 -20.53 -9.91
CA ILE A 282 -61.12 -20.97 -10.82
C ILE A 282 -60.17 -19.85 -11.26
N ALA A 283 -59.00 -19.82 -10.62
CA ALA A 283 -57.78 -19.32 -11.23
C ALA A 283 -57.55 -20.10 -12.54
N LEU A 284 -58.09 -19.57 -13.63
CA LEU A 284 -57.91 -20.10 -14.97
C LEU A 284 -56.51 -19.69 -15.43
N SER A 285 -55.53 -20.53 -15.12
CA SER A 285 -54.22 -20.50 -15.80
C SER A 285 -54.40 -20.98 -17.24
N VAL A 286 -54.89 -20.13 -18.14
CA VAL A 286 -54.74 -20.35 -19.58
C VAL A 286 -54.30 -19.06 -20.25
N GLY A 287 -53.08 -19.07 -20.77
CA GLY A 287 -52.52 -17.95 -21.52
C GLY A 287 -51.00 -17.93 -21.60
N ARG A 288 -50.39 -18.98 -22.16
CA ARG A 288 -49.08 -18.83 -22.80
C ARG A 288 -49.27 -18.03 -24.09
N GLY A 289 -48.40 -17.07 -24.37
CA GLY A 289 -48.13 -16.60 -25.75
C GLY A 289 -48.31 -15.10 -25.98
N GLY A 290 -47.19 -14.40 -26.10
CA GLY A 290 -47.11 -13.02 -26.60
C GLY A 290 -45.70 -12.47 -26.50
N ASN A 291 -44.80 -12.88 -27.40
CA ASN A 291 -43.58 -12.12 -27.69
C ASN A 291 -43.99 -10.84 -28.44
N GLY A 292 -43.63 -9.66 -27.91
CA GLY A 292 -43.79 -8.40 -28.63
C GLY A 292 -43.71 -7.17 -27.73
N GLY A 293 -42.58 -6.46 -27.79
CA GLY A 293 -42.42 -5.10 -27.25
C GLY A 293 -41.16 -4.92 -26.41
N ALA A 294 -40.07 -4.46 -27.02
CA ALA A 294 -38.97 -3.84 -26.29
C ALA A 294 -39.50 -2.52 -25.66
N GLY A 295 -40.01 -2.62 -24.44
CA GLY A 295 -40.64 -1.52 -23.72
C GLY A 295 -41.24 -2.02 -22.41
N GLY A 296 -40.38 -2.30 -21.43
CA GLY A 296 -40.76 -2.81 -20.11
C GLY A 296 -40.68 -4.33 -20.01
N THR A 297 -39.50 -4.91 -20.22
CA THR A 297 -39.24 -6.32 -19.86
C THR A 297 -39.59 -6.54 -18.39
N ALA A 298 -40.15 -7.73 -18.12
CA ALA A 298 -40.51 -8.29 -16.82
C ALA A 298 -39.68 -7.71 -15.68
N GLY A 299 -40.36 -7.22 -14.63
CA GLY A 299 -39.77 -6.62 -13.43
C GLY A 299 -38.51 -7.39 -13.06
N GLY A 300 -37.36 -6.74 -13.25
CA GLY A 300 -36.06 -7.32 -12.92
C GLY A 300 -36.13 -7.83 -11.49
N ILE A 301 -35.62 -9.04 -11.27
CA ILE A 301 -35.52 -9.65 -9.94
C ILE A 301 -34.93 -8.59 -9.02
N GLY A 302 -35.73 -8.10 -8.06
CA GLY A 302 -35.29 -7.05 -7.15
C GLY A 302 -33.98 -7.48 -6.52
N GLY A 303 -32.94 -6.64 -6.63
CA GLY A 303 -31.65 -6.91 -6.01
C GLY A 303 -31.87 -7.25 -4.54
N ALA A 304 -31.22 -8.30 -4.05
CA ALA A 304 -31.28 -8.68 -2.65
C ALA A 304 -31.01 -7.43 -1.79
N GLY A 305 -31.89 -7.17 -0.81
CA GLY A 305 -31.68 -6.08 0.14
C GLY A 305 -30.33 -6.31 0.82
N GLY A 306 -29.33 -5.51 0.45
CA GLY A 306 -28.03 -5.57 1.07
C GLY A 306 -28.13 -5.23 2.56
N VAL A 307 -27.27 -5.86 3.33
CA VAL A 307 -27.11 -5.52 4.74
C VAL A 307 -26.46 -4.15 4.81
N VAL A 308 -26.97 -3.27 5.69
CA VAL A 308 -26.27 -2.03 6.07
C VAL A 308 -25.00 -2.44 6.79
N THR A 309 -23.91 -2.63 6.05
CA THR A 309 -22.62 -2.98 6.63
C THR A 309 -21.95 -1.70 7.11
N VAL A 310 -22.03 -1.43 8.41
CA VAL A 310 -21.21 -0.41 9.06
C VAL A 310 -19.81 -0.99 9.24
N THR A 311 -18.96 -0.85 8.23
CA THR A 311 -17.55 -1.26 8.35
C THR A 311 -16.77 -0.13 8.99
N LYS A 312 -16.41 -0.25 10.27
CA LYS A 312 -15.32 0.55 10.84
C LYS A 312 -14.02 0.03 10.24
N GLN A 313 -13.45 0.75 9.28
CA GLN A 313 -12.10 0.45 8.80
C GLN A 313 -11.11 1.31 9.55
N THR A 314 -10.46 0.72 10.55
CA THR A 314 -9.29 1.32 11.19
C THR A 314 -8.07 1.00 10.33
N PHE A 315 -7.58 1.96 9.56
CA PHE A 315 -6.38 1.77 8.74
C PHE A 315 -5.12 1.91 9.60
N ASN A 316 -4.71 0.82 10.28
CA ASN A 316 -3.53 0.83 11.16
C ASN A 316 -2.18 0.67 10.44
N SER A 317 -2.15 0.42 9.13
CA SER A 317 -0.90 0.47 8.36
C SER A 317 -1.21 0.62 6.87
N PHE A 318 -0.61 1.64 6.25
CA PHE A 318 -0.87 1.96 4.86
C PHE A 318 -0.05 1.06 3.93
N VAL A 319 -0.72 0.34 3.04
CA VAL A 319 -0.10 -0.15 1.80
C VAL A 319 0.13 1.10 0.94
N SER A 320 1.37 1.58 0.91
CA SER A 320 1.80 2.71 0.08
C SER A 320 1.34 2.52 -1.37
N GLY A 321 0.42 3.37 -1.85
CA GLY A 321 0.10 3.49 -3.27
C GLY A 321 -1.39 3.43 -3.65
N MET A 322 -2.31 3.09 -2.74
CA MET A 322 -3.74 3.13 -3.06
C MET A 322 -4.39 4.43 -2.57
N ASN A 323 -4.92 5.21 -3.51
CA ASN A 323 -5.75 6.37 -3.20
C ASN A 323 -7.04 5.85 -2.55
N VAL A 324 -7.27 6.12 -1.26
CA VAL A 324 -8.41 5.60 -0.48
C VAL A 324 -9.76 5.92 -1.15
N PHE A 325 -9.81 7.03 -1.89
CA PHE A 325 -10.96 7.43 -2.67
C PHE A 325 -11.37 6.40 -3.74
N ASP A 326 -10.42 5.70 -4.39
CA ASP A 326 -10.76 4.74 -5.44
C ASP A 326 -11.24 3.40 -4.89
N TYR A 327 -10.72 2.94 -3.76
CA TYR A 327 -11.07 1.61 -3.22
C TYR A 327 -12.52 1.56 -2.70
N VAL A 328 -12.97 2.60 -1.99
CA VAL A 328 -14.33 2.65 -1.45
C VAL A 328 -15.37 2.88 -2.56
N LEU A 329 -14.99 3.54 -3.66
CA LEU A 329 -15.92 3.91 -4.73
C LEU A 329 -16.02 2.87 -5.86
N ASN A 330 -15.08 1.93 -5.97
CA ASN A 330 -15.04 0.91 -7.04
C ASN A 330 -15.78 -0.40 -6.69
N GLU A 331 -16.21 -0.58 -5.44
CA GLU A 331 -17.09 -1.67 -5.00
C GLU A 331 -18.54 -1.44 -5.51
N GLY A 332 -18.78 -1.45 -6.82
CA GLY A 332 -20.12 -1.69 -7.42
C GLY A 332 -21.35 -1.01 -6.79
N ILE A 333 -21.24 0.19 -6.19
CA ILE A 333 -22.32 0.86 -5.44
C ILE A 333 -23.33 1.56 -6.37
N GLY A 334 -23.56 0.99 -7.56
CA GLY A 334 -24.58 1.49 -8.47
C GLY A 334 -25.95 1.22 -7.86
N GLY A 335 -26.57 2.25 -7.28
CA GLY A 335 -27.95 2.20 -6.84
C GLY A 335 -28.83 1.76 -8.01
N GLY A 336 -29.26 0.51 -8.00
CA GLY A 336 -30.12 -0.04 -9.05
C GLY A 336 -31.39 0.80 -9.14
N CYS A 337 -31.72 1.27 -10.34
CA CYS A 337 -32.99 1.93 -10.58
C CYS A 337 -34.12 0.90 -10.42
N GLY A 338 -35.13 1.23 -9.61
CA GLY A 338 -36.32 0.39 -9.48
C GLY A 338 -37.01 0.26 -10.83
N GLY A 339 -37.08 -0.96 -11.37
CA GLY A 339 -37.82 -1.23 -12.59
C GLY A 339 -39.31 -0.90 -12.42
N GLY A 340 -39.89 -0.22 -13.41
CA GLY A 340 -41.33 0.07 -13.43
C GLY A 340 -42.14 -1.24 -13.51
N GLY A 341 -43.14 -1.38 -12.65
CA GLY A 341 -44.04 -2.54 -12.64
C GLY A 341 -44.95 -2.55 -13.87
N GLY A 342 -44.55 -3.28 -14.92
CA GLY A 342 -45.41 -3.58 -16.05
C GLY A 342 -46.39 -4.72 -15.70
N GLY A 343 -47.62 -4.39 -15.35
CA GLY A 343 -48.68 -5.40 -15.18
C GLY A 343 -49.20 -5.86 -16.55
N LEU A 344 -48.81 -7.04 -17.01
CA LEU A 344 -49.44 -7.73 -18.14
C LEU A 344 -50.70 -8.47 -17.63
N GLY A 345 -51.82 -7.76 -17.53
CA GLY A 345 -53.13 -8.36 -17.27
C GLY A 345 -54.07 -7.45 -16.49
N CYS A 346 -55.34 -7.40 -16.89
CA CYS A 346 -56.41 -6.57 -16.31
C CYS A 346 -56.77 -6.87 -14.84
N GLN A 347 -55.99 -7.65 -14.12
CA GLN A 347 -56.31 -8.10 -12.76
C GLN A 347 -55.19 -7.93 -11.73
N GLN A 348 -53.99 -7.45 -12.11
CA GLN A 348 -52.93 -7.18 -11.13
C GLN A 348 -52.41 -5.77 -11.31
N ALA A 349 -52.78 -4.88 -10.40
CA ALA A 349 -52.18 -3.56 -10.28
C ALA A 349 -50.68 -3.74 -10.00
N GLY A 350 -49.84 -3.37 -10.97
CA GLY A 350 -48.40 -3.35 -10.78
C GLY A 350 -48.05 -2.38 -9.66
N THR A 351 -47.27 -2.84 -8.67
CA THR A 351 -46.67 -1.95 -7.68
C THR A 351 -45.54 -1.16 -8.33
N GLY A 352 -45.42 0.13 -8.02
CA GLY A 352 -44.27 0.93 -8.44
C GLY A 352 -43.00 0.41 -7.76
N GLY A 353 -41.90 0.34 -8.52
CA GLY A 353 -40.60 -0.07 -7.99
C GLY A 353 -40.06 0.94 -6.97
N GLY A 354 -39.29 0.43 -6.00
CA GLY A 354 -38.68 1.24 -4.95
C GLY A 354 -37.44 1.97 -5.47
N GLY A 355 -37.16 3.14 -4.92
CA GLY A 355 -35.91 3.84 -5.19
C GLY A 355 -34.71 3.14 -4.58
N GLY A 356 -33.58 3.16 -5.29
CA GLY A 356 -32.29 2.65 -4.79
C GLY A 356 -31.87 3.32 -3.49
N GLY A 357 -31.18 2.58 -2.61
CA GLY A 357 -30.63 3.11 -1.36
C GLY A 357 -29.51 4.12 -1.62
N GLY A 358 -29.32 5.06 -0.70
CA GLY A 358 -28.25 6.03 -0.76
C GLY A 358 -26.99 5.58 -0.05
N HIS A 359 -26.01 6.48 -0.04
CA HIS A 359 -24.71 6.25 0.60
C HIS A 359 -24.41 7.36 1.60
N VAL A 360 -23.94 7.00 2.79
CA VAL A 360 -23.43 7.95 3.78
C VAL A 360 -21.94 7.66 3.96
N LEU A 361 -21.09 8.60 3.55
CA LEU A 361 -19.63 8.50 3.66
C LEU A 361 -19.10 9.57 4.61
N ILE A 362 -18.44 9.14 5.68
CA ILE A 362 -17.97 10.03 6.74
C ILE A 362 -16.48 9.79 7.03
N TYR A 363 -15.68 10.84 6.95
CA TYR A 363 -14.27 10.90 7.35
C TYR A 363 -14.12 11.72 8.62
N TYR A 364 -13.40 11.20 9.63
CA TYR A 364 -13.24 11.85 10.93
C TYR A 364 -11.99 11.43 11.69
N ASN A 365 -11.46 12.27 12.59
CA ASN A 365 -10.41 11.85 13.54
C ASN A 365 -11.03 11.33 14.84
N SER A 366 -12.13 11.95 15.29
CA SER A 366 -12.83 11.57 16.52
C SER A 366 -14.32 11.79 16.32
N ALA A 367 -15.15 10.86 16.82
CA ALA A 367 -16.58 11.00 16.69
C ALA A 367 -17.39 10.33 17.81
N ASP A 368 -18.45 11.02 18.22
CA ASP A 368 -19.55 10.51 19.01
C ASP A 368 -20.76 10.31 18.09
N TRP A 369 -21.37 9.12 18.12
CA TRP A 369 -22.38 8.71 17.14
C TRP A 369 -23.78 8.61 17.74
N GLY A 370 -24.75 9.13 17.00
CA GLY A 370 -26.18 8.91 17.22
C GLY A 370 -26.72 7.93 16.19
N SER A 371 -27.72 8.36 15.39
CA SER A 371 -28.31 7.52 14.35
C SER A 371 -27.75 7.86 12.98
N GLU A 372 -27.19 6.85 12.29
CA GLU A 372 -26.83 6.95 10.88
C GLU A 372 -27.59 5.89 10.08
N VAL A 373 -28.33 6.35 9.07
CA VAL A 373 -29.29 5.50 8.35
C VAL A 373 -29.14 5.69 6.84
N ALA A 374 -28.83 4.61 6.13
CA ALA A 374 -28.92 4.58 4.69
C ALA A 374 -29.81 3.41 4.30
N THR A 375 -31.08 3.69 3.97
CA THR A 375 -32.05 2.66 3.56
C THR A 375 -32.56 2.93 2.14
N GLY A 376 -32.93 1.90 1.39
CA GLY A 376 -33.73 2.10 0.18
C GLY A 376 -35.14 2.57 0.49
N GLY A 377 -35.84 3.00 -0.56
CA GLY A 377 -37.26 3.31 -0.46
C GLY A 377 -38.10 2.06 -0.19
N THR A 378 -39.22 2.21 0.50
CA THR A 378 -40.12 1.12 0.91
C THR A 378 -41.19 0.75 -0.13
N GLY A 379 -41.03 1.16 -1.39
CA GLY A 379 -42.01 0.89 -2.45
C GLY A 379 -41.76 -0.45 -3.14
N GLY A 380 -42.49 -1.50 -2.82
CA GLY A 380 -42.42 -2.80 -3.54
C GLY A 380 -41.67 -3.91 -2.79
N ASN A 381 -41.76 -5.13 -3.33
CA ASN A 381 -41.42 -6.37 -2.62
C ASN A 381 -39.94 -6.59 -2.29
N ASN A 382 -39.02 -5.68 -2.63
CA ASN A 382 -37.60 -5.77 -2.27
C ASN A 382 -37.02 -4.35 -2.15
N GLY A 383 -36.86 -3.85 -0.93
CA GLY A 383 -36.17 -2.59 -0.69
C GLY A 383 -34.69 -2.73 -1.02
N SER A 384 -34.13 -1.79 -1.79
CA SER A 384 -32.68 -1.69 -1.96
C SER A 384 -32.02 -1.33 -0.63
N SER A 385 -30.76 -1.68 -0.45
CA SER A 385 -29.98 -1.30 0.72
C SER A 385 -29.23 -0.01 0.49
N GLY A 386 -29.17 0.86 1.50
CA GLY A 386 -28.13 1.88 1.54
C GLY A 386 -26.90 1.36 2.29
N THR A 387 -25.83 2.15 2.25
CA THR A 387 -24.58 1.82 2.96
C THR A 387 -24.10 3.03 3.75
N VAL A 388 -23.66 2.78 4.98
CA VAL A 388 -23.01 3.79 5.84
C VAL A 388 -21.55 3.39 6.00
N THR A 389 -20.64 4.21 5.50
CA THR A 389 -19.19 4.00 5.59
C THR A 389 -18.59 5.07 6.48
N LYS A 390 -17.92 4.64 7.55
CA LYS A 390 -17.25 5.49 8.54
C LYS A 390 -15.75 5.21 8.51
N ILE A 391 -14.95 6.22 8.22
CA ILE A 391 -13.49 6.12 8.09
C ILE A 391 -12.85 7.02 9.15
N GLU A 392 -12.17 6.39 10.10
CA GLU A 392 -11.38 7.07 11.13
C GLU A 392 -9.98 7.36 10.56
N VAL A 393 -9.56 8.61 10.60
CA VAL A 393 -8.31 9.14 10.05
C VAL A 393 -7.41 9.45 11.25
N GLY A 394 -6.49 8.52 11.54
CA GLY A 394 -5.60 8.54 12.70
C GLY A 394 -4.26 9.19 12.45
#